data_AF-A0A1B1NGP4-F1
#
_entry.id   AF-A0A1B1NGP4-F1
#
_cell.length_a   1.000
_cell.length_b   1.000
_cell.length_c   1.000
_cell.angle_alpha   90.00
_cell.angle_beta   90.00
_cell.angle_gamma   90.00
#
_symmetry.space_group_name_H-M   'P 1'
#
loop_
_entity.id
_entity.type
_entity.pdbx_description
1 polymer ?
#
loop_
_entity_poly.entity_id
_entity_poly.type
_entity_poly.pdbx_seq_one_letter_code
_entity_poly.pdbx_strand_id
1 'polypeptide(L)' 'MSEQQSSSGASEESDARQEAADQVVERVESWDEGAQPETIREDLEEGMEQAEVEVDDGDLEQMAEEIHDEGGTDTPEVG' A
#
# COMPACT_ATOMS: atom_id res chain seq x y z
N MET A 1 10.50 2.87 38.68
CA MET A 1 11.04 3.00 37.32
C MET A 1 10.09 2.22 36.43
N SER A 2 9.20 2.92 35.74
CA SER A 2 8.10 2.36 34.96
C SER A 2 7.97 3.19 33.70
N GLU A 3 8.86 2.94 32.74
CA GLU A 3 9.04 3.78 31.55
C GLU A 3 9.38 2.94 30.32
N GLN A 4 8.87 1.71 30.16
CA GLN A 4 9.26 0.86 29.03
C GLN A 4 8.15 -0.12 28.63
N GLN A 5 6.98 0.36 28.22
CA GLN A 5 5.93 -0.50 27.65
C GLN A 5 4.95 0.34 26.80
N SER A 6 5.46 1.08 25.83
CA SER A 6 4.60 1.78 24.85
C SER A 6 5.15 1.77 23.42
N SER A 7 6.13 0.91 23.10
CA SER A 7 6.73 0.87 21.75
C SER A 7 6.68 -0.49 21.05
N SER A 8 6.22 -1.58 21.68
CA SER A 8 6.21 -2.89 21.02
C SER A 8 4.97 -3.09 20.13
N GLY A 9 3.78 -2.70 20.60
CA GLY A 9 2.54 -2.96 19.86
C GLY A 9 2.32 -2.12 18.59
N ALA A 10 2.98 -0.95 18.47
CA ALA A 10 2.87 -0.13 17.26
C ALA A 10 3.64 -0.74 16.07
N SER A 11 4.79 -1.37 16.33
CA SER A 11 5.60 -2.00 15.29
C SER A 11 4.92 -3.24 14.72
N GLU A 12 4.29 -4.05 15.57
CA GLU A 12 3.59 -5.28 15.15
C GLU A 12 2.36 -4.99 14.28
N GLU A 13 1.67 -3.86 14.53
CA GLU A 13 0.52 -3.43 13.73
C GLU A 13 0.93 -2.73 12.42
N SER A 14 1.98 -1.88 12.44
CA SER A 14 2.56 -1.30 11.23
C SER A 14 3.15 -2.37 10.30
N ASP A 15 3.84 -3.40 10.83
CA ASP A 15 4.33 -4.53 10.02
C ASP A 15 3.16 -5.26 9.34
N ALA A 16 2.05 -5.49 10.06
CA ALA A 16 0.88 -6.16 9.50
C ALA A 16 0.18 -5.34 8.42
N ARG A 17 0.11 -4.01 8.59
CA ARG A 17 -0.39 -3.08 7.56
C ARG A 17 0.53 -3.04 6.35
N GLN A 18 1.84 -3.05 6.57
CA GLN A 18 2.83 -3.04 5.50
C GLN A 18 2.71 -4.32 4.66
N GLU A 19 2.66 -5.49 5.32
CA GLU A 19 2.47 -6.79 4.65
C GLU A 19 1.15 -6.84 3.86
N ALA A 20 0.09 -6.18 4.37
CA ALA A 20 -1.19 -6.11 3.68
C ALA A 20 -1.10 -5.21 2.43
N ALA A 21 -0.43 -4.06 2.53
CA ALA A 21 -0.19 -3.16 1.40
C ALA A 21 0.68 -3.84 0.33
N ASP A 22 1.73 -4.56 0.73
CA ASP A 22 2.58 -5.32 -0.20
C ASP A 22 1.79 -6.39 -0.97
N GLN A 23 0.85 -7.09 -0.32
CA GLN A 23 -0.01 -8.06 -1.00
C GLN A 23 -1.02 -7.43 -1.96
N VAL A 24 -1.46 -6.20 -1.69
CA VAL A 24 -2.31 -5.45 -2.63
C VAL A 24 -1.50 -5.09 -3.86
N VAL A 25 -0.29 -4.54 -3.68
CA VAL A 25 0.61 -4.18 -4.79
C VAL A 25 0.97 -5.41 -5.64
N GLU A 26 1.42 -6.52 -5.04
CA GLU A 26 1.74 -7.76 -5.78
C GLU A 26 0.54 -8.29 -6.58
N ARG A 27 -0.68 -8.13 -6.05
CA ARG A 27 -1.90 -8.59 -6.72
C ARG A 27 -2.23 -7.72 -7.93
N VAL A 28 -2.14 -6.40 -7.76
CA VAL A 28 -2.37 -5.43 -8.82
C VAL A 28 -1.32 -5.61 -9.92
N GLU A 29 -0.03 -5.71 -9.57
CA GLU A 29 1.05 -6.03 -10.52
C GLU A 29 0.79 -7.33 -11.31
N SER A 30 0.26 -8.36 -10.64
CA SER A 30 0.02 -9.66 -11.28
C SER A 30 -1.16 -9.68 -12.26
N TRP A 31 -2.12 -8.76 -12.17
CA TRP A 31 -3.35 -8.78 -12.97
C TRP A 31 -3.47 -7.58 -13.93
N ASP A 32 -2.80 -6.46 -13.62
CA ASP A 32 -2.94 -5.18 -14.33
C ASP A 32 -1.76 -4.84 -15.25
N GLU A 33 -1.00 -5.83 -15.73
CA GLU A 33 -0.06 -5.68 -16.86
C GLU A 33 -0.84 -5.31 -18.15
N GLY A 34 -1.22 -4.04 -18.28
CA GLY A 34 -1.98 -3.47 -19.40
C GLY A 34 -3.34 -2.84 -19.05
N ALA A 35 -3.71 -2.72 -17.78
CA ALA A 35 -4.90 -1.96 -17.37
C ALA A 35 -4.65 -0.45 -17.40
N GLN A 36 -5.72 0.35 -17.46
CA GLN A 36 -5.58 1.81 -17.42
C GLN A 36 -5.21 2.25 -15.99
N PRO A 37 -4.38 3.30 -15.84
CA PRO A 37 -3.95 3.80 -14.53
C PRO A 37 -5.13 4.19 -13.62
N GLU A 38 -6.25 4.63 -14.20
CA GLU A 38 -7.50 4.90 -13.47
C GLU A 38 -8.10 3.65 -12.80
N THR A 39 -7.98 2.47 -13.40
CA THR A 39 -8.40 1.19 -12.81
C THR A 39 -7.44 0.75 -11.71
N ILE A 40 -6.13 0.84 -11.97
CA ILE A 40 -5.08 0.51 -11.01
C ILE A 40 -5.24 1.36 -9.73
N ARG A 41 -5.55 2.66 -9.89
CA ARG A 41 -5.77 3.58 -8.77
C ARG A 41 -6.98 3.19 -7.92
N GLU A 42 -8.11 2.81 -8.54
CA GLU A 42 -9.31 2.34 -7.82
C GLU A 42 -9.02 1.06 -7.02
N ASP A 43 -8.30 0.10 -7.61
CA ASP A 43 -7.95 -1.16 -6.92
C ASP A 43 -6.95 -0.92 -5.77
N LEU A 44 -5.96 -0.03 -5.97
CA LEU A 44 -5.04 0.39 -4.91
C LEU A 44 -5.77 1.09 -3.76
N GLU A 45 -6.67 2.03 -4.06
CA GLU A 45 -7.48 2.72 -3.04
C GLU A 45 -8.31 1.72 -2.23
N GLU A 46 -9.04 0.82 -2.91
CA GLU A 46 -9.88 -0.18 -2.26
C GLU A 46 -9.05 -1.19 -1.46
N GLY A 47 -7.85 -1.55 -1.93
CA GLY A 47 -6.93 -2.44 -1.22
C GLY A 47 -6.31 -1.78 0.02
N MET A 48 -5.89 -0.52 -0.10
CA MET A 48 -5.33 0.26 1.02
C MET A 48 -6.39 0.52 2.09
N GLU A 49 -7.63 0.85 1.70
CA GLU A 49 -8.73 1.04 2.65
C GLU A 49 -9.07 -0.27 3.39
N GLN A 50 -9.07 -1.41 2.69
CA GLN A 50 -9.24 -2.73 3.31
C GLN A 50 -8.09 -3.12 4.25
N ALA A 51 -6.88 -2.63 3.98
CA ALA A 51 -5.71 -2.82 4.83
C ALA A 51 -5.66 -1.83 6.02
N GLU A 52 -6.64 -0.93 6.14
CA GLU A 52 -6.64 0.18 7.11
C GLU A 52 -5.35 1.04 6.98
N VAL A 53 -4.92 1.25 5.73
CA VAL A 53 -3.77 2.09 5.35
C VAL A 53 -4.30 3.37 4.73
N GLU A 54 -3.98 4.51 5.36
CA GLU A 54 -4.30 5.83 4.83
C GLU A 54 -3.19 6.25 3.85
N VAL A 55 -3.55 6.41 2.58
CA VAL A 55 -2.65 6.90 1.51
C VAL A 55 -3.29 8.13 0.86
N ASP A 56 -2.48 9.15 0.56
CA ASP A 56 -2.94 10.34 -0.13
C ASP A 56 -3.29 10.02 -1.60
N ASP A 57 -4.30 10.69 -2.15
CA ASP A 57 -4.73 10.52 -3.55
C ASP A 57 -3.57 10.73 -4.55
N GLY A 58 -2.66 11.66 -4.23
CA GLY A 58 -1.50 11.95 -5.08
C GLY A 58 -0.45 10.83 -5.11
N ASP A 59 -0.28 10.10 -4.00
CA ASP A 59 0.59 8.92 -3.93
C ASP A 59 -0.07 7.74 -4.63
N LEU A 60 -1.39 7.55 -4.47
CA LEU A 60 -2.15 6.54 -5.22
C LEU A 60 -2.07 6.75 -6.74
N GLU A 61 -2.18 8.00 -7.20
CA GLU A 61 -2.10 8.34 -8.62
C GLU A 61 -0.69 8.12 -9.19
N GLN A 62 0.35 8.41 -8.39
CA GLN A 62 1.74 8.14 -8.76
C GLN A 62 2.03 6.64 -8.85
N MET A 63 1.63 5.86 -7.84
CA MET A 63 1.77 4.40 -7.83
C MET A 63 1.07 3.76 -9.02
N ALA A 64 -0.14 4.23 -9.34
CA ALA A 64 -0.89 3.72 -10.49
C ALA A 64 -0.20 4.00 -11.83
N GLU A 65 0.42 5.18 -11.98
CA GLU A 65 1.20 5.53 -13.16
C GLU A 65 2.48 4.67 -13.26
N GLU A 66 3.19 4.44 -12.15
CA GLU A 66 4.39 3.60 -12.13
C GLU A 66 4.10 2.12 -12.42
N ILE A 67 3.04 1.56 -11.83
CA ILE A 67 2.60 0.19 -12.16
C ILE A 67 2.23 0.07 -13.65
N HIS A 68 1.60 1.11 -14.22
CA HIS A 68 1.23 1.11 -15.64
C HIS A 68 2.43 1.21 -16.58
N ASP A 69 3.36 2.14 -16.31
CA ASP A 69 4.46 2.48 -17.22
C ASP A 69 5.69 1.56 -17.01
N GLU A 70 6.02 1.24 -15.76
CA GLU A 70 7.20 0.44 -15.38
C GLU A 70 6.86 -1.03 -15.07
N GLY A 71 5.58 -1.33 -14.82
CA GLY A 71 5.12 -2.68 -14.50
C GLY A 71 5.23 -3.05 -13.02
N GLY A 72 5.54 -2.06 -12.17
CA GLY A 72 5.61 -2.23 -10.71
C GLY A 72 5.89 -0.93 -9.96
N THR A 73 5.68 -0.94 -8.65
CA THR A 73 5.97 0.21 -7.76
C THR A 73 6.34 -0.27 -6.35
N ASP A 74 7.07 0.55 -5.60
CA ASP A 74 7.39 0.28 -4.19
C ASP A 74 6.21 0.68 -3.30
N THR A 75 5.79 -0.23 -2.42
CA THR A 75 4.72 0.02 -1.45
C THR A 75 5.11 1.14 -0.47
N PRO A 76 4.28 2.17 -0.25
CA PRO A 76 4.60 3.25 0.66
C PRO A 76 4.71 2.75 2.11
N GLU A 77 5.58 3.39 2.88
CA GLU A 77 5.79 3.06 4.29
C GLU A 77 4.59 3.51 5.13
N VAL A 78 3.93 2.57 5.81
CA VAL A 78 2.70 2.83 6.57
C VAL A 78 3.00 3.24 8.02
N GLY A 79 2.62 4.48 8.38
CA GLY A 79 2.98 5.13 9.64
C GLY A 79 1.83 5.45 10.57
#